data_AF-A0A8T3KQK9-F1
#
_entry.id   AF-A0A8T3KQK9-F1
#
_cell.length_a   1.000
_cell.length_b   1.000
_cell.length_c   1.000
_cell.angle_alpha   90.00
_cell.angle_beta   90.00
_cell.angle_gamma   90.00
#
_symmetry.space_group_name_H-M   'P 1'
#
loop_
_entity.id
_entity.type
_entity.pdbx_description
1 polymer ?
#
loop_
_entity_poly.entity_id
_entity_poly.type
_entity_poly.pdbx_seq_one_letter_code
_entity_poly.pdbx_strand_id
1 'polypeptide(L)'
;MLEILVYGLLISTIVTVLDEVGCQLNLWEYRFDLEPLFPRLIPMNFTMLPVWYMLIYQYFTKWKPFITANIVSAAIFTFIGEPLFVMLGIYELIKWKHIYSFPILYYTGDNL
;
A
#
# COMPACT_ATOMS: atom_id res chain seq x y z
N MET A 1 -0.73 -19.91 -18.52
CA MET A 1 0.56 -19.60 -17.84
C MET A 1 0.95 -18.14 -18.08
N LEU A 2 1.20 -17.70 -19.31
CA LEU A 2 1.56 -16.31 -19.61
C LEU A 2 0.52 -15.28 -19.12
N GLU A 3 -0.76 -15.54 -19.34
CA GLU A 3 -1.86 -14.64 -18.92
C GLU A 3 -1.83 -14.32 -17.42
N ILE A 4 -1.54 -15.32 -16.58
CA ILE A 4 -1.49 -15.17 -15.12
C ILE A 4 -0.28 -14.34 -14.71
N LEU A 5 0.87 -14.54 -15.36
CA LEU A 5 2.08 -13.76 -15.12
C LEU A 5 1.89 -12.29 -15.51
N VAL A 6 1.27 -12.04 -16.68
CA VAL A 6 0.94 -10.68 -17.13
C VAL A 6 -0.06 -10.02 -16.18
N TYR A 7 -1.05 -10.77 -15.71
CA TYR A 7 -2.01 -10.29 -14.72
C TYR A 7 -1.33 -9.94 -13.39
N GLY A 8 -0.48 -10.83 -12.86
CA GLY A 8 0.29 -10.57 -11.65
C GLY A 8 1.19 -9.33 -11.78
N LEU A 9 1.85 -9.15 -12.92
CA LEU A 9 2.71 -8.00 -13.19
C LEU A 9 1.93 -6.68 -13.32
N LEU A 10 0.74 -6.72 -13.92
CA LEU A 10 -0.16 -5.57 -13.96
C LEU A 10 -0.61 -5.18 -12.54
N ILE A 11 -1.02 -6.16 -11.75
CA ILE A 11 -1.46 -5.93 -10.36
C ILE A 11 -0.31 -5.37 -9.52
N SER A 12 0.89 -5.94 -9.60
CA SER A 12 2.04 -5.43 -8.84
C SER A 12 2.37 -3.98 -9.19
N THR A 13 2.29 -3.63 -10.48
CA THR A 13 2.51 -2.26 -10.96
C THR A 13 1.46 -1.31 -10.41
N ILE A 14 0.17 -1.66 -10.51
CA ILE A 14 -0.94 -0.84 -10.00
C ILE A 14 -0.84 -0.64 -8.49
N VAL A 15 -0.60 -1.72 -7.74
CA VAL A 15 -0.45 -1.67 -6.29
C VAL A 15 0.71 -0.77 -5.88
N THR A 16 1.87 -0.92 -6.52
CA THR A 16 3.07 -0.12 -6.19
C THR A 16 2.82 1.36 -6.46
N VAL A 17 2.24 1.71 -7.61
CA VAL A 17 1.91 3.10 -7.95
C VAL A 17 0.90 3.68 -6.97
N LEU A 18 -0.15 2.93 -6.60
CA LEU A 18 -1.15 3.40 -5.65
C LEU A 18 -0.57 3.60 -4.24
N ASP A 19 0.32 2.72 -3.79
CA ASP A 19 0.99 2.84 -2.51
C ASP A 19 1.94 4.04 -2.46
N GLU A 20 2.72 4.26 -3.52
CA GLU A 20 3.55 5.46 -3.67
C GLU A 20 2.71 6.73 -3.67
N VAL A 21 1.63 6.79 -4.46
CA VAL A 21 0.72 7.95 -4.48
C VAL A 21 0.09 8.17 -3.11
N GLY A 22 -0.33 7.12 -2.41
CA GLY A 22 -0.90 7.22 -1.08
C GLY A 22 0.08 7.76 -0.04
N CYS A 23 1.35 7.33 -0.10
CA CYS A 23 2.42 7.88 0.73
C CYS A 23 2.72 9.34 0.39
N GLN A 24 2.80 9.70 -0.90
CA GLN A 24 3.04 11.09 -1.35
C GLN A 24 1.91 12.04 -0.93
N LEU A 25 0.67 11.54 -0.92
CA LEU A 25 -0.49 12.27 -0.41
C LEU A 25 -0.56 12.32 1.11
N ASN A 26 0.43 11.76 1.83
CA ASN A 26 0.47 11.64 3.28
C ASN A 26 -0.81 11.01 3.87
N LEU A 27 -1.43 10.07 3.15
CA LEU A 27 -2.59 9.33 3.66
C LEU A 27 -2.16 8.34 4.76
N TRP A 28 -0.95 7.80 4.60
CA TRP A 28 -0.28 6.93 5.54
C TRP A 28 1.22 7.08 5.40
N GLU A 29 1.94 6.75 6.46
CA GLU A 29 3.39 6.71 6.45
C GLU A 29 3.88 5.47 7.18
N TYR A 30 4.95 4.86 6.65
CA TYR A 30 5.59 3.72 7.30
C TYR A 30 6.64 4.22 8.28
N ARG A 31 6.52 3.86 9.56
CA ARG A 31 7.42 4.35 10.61
C ARG A 31 8.85 3.82 10.49
N PHE A 32 8.99 2.64 9.89
CA PHE A 32 10.27 1.98 9.66
C PHE A 32 10.53 1.85 8.16
N ASP A 33 11.55 2.55 7.69
CA ASP A 33 12.22 2.21 6.45
C ASP A 33 12.94 0.87 6.65
N LEU A 34 12.35 -0.21 6.16
CA LEU A 34 13.07 -1.49 6.06
C LEU A 34 14.29 -1.36 5.13
N GLU A 35 14.26 -0.40 4.19
CA GLU A 35 15.37 -0.09 3.29
C GLU A 35 15.56 1.43 3.13
N PRO A 36 16.79 1.95 3.25
CA PRO A 36 17.06 3.40 3.22
C PRO A 36 17.00 4.05 1.82
N LEU A 37 16.80 3.28 0.75
CA LEU A 37 16.95 3.75 -0.64
C LEU A 37 15.76 3.45 -1.56
N PHE A 38 14.80 2.62 -1.14
CA PHE A 38 13.73 2.11 -1.99
C PHE A 38 12.35 2.33 -1.36
N PRO A 39 11.27 2.35 -2.16
CA PRO A 39 9.92 2.53 -1.64
C PRO A 39 9.61 1.51 -0.54
N ARG A 40 9.02 2.02 0.54
CA ARG A 40 8.66 1.24 1.74
C ARG A 40 7.72 0.09 1.34
N LEU A 41 7.96 -1.12 1.86
CA LEU A 41 7.13 -2.33 1.65
C LEU A 41 7.07 -3.00 0.26
N ILE A 42 8.14 -2.87 -0.55
CA ILE A 42 8.33 -3.63 -1.81
C ILE A 42 8.00 -5.14 -1.71
N PRO A 43 8.44 -5.90 -0.68
CA PRO A 43 8.21 -7.34 -0.65
C PRO A 43 6.72 -7.67 -0.71
N MET A 44 5.88 -6.89 -0.02
CA MET A 44 4.44 -7.14 0.03
C MET A 44 3.74 -6.76 -1.27
N ASN A 45 4.15 -5.64 -1.87
CA ASN A 45 3.61 -5.13 -3.13
C ASN A 45 3.96 -6.03 -4.33
N PHE A 46 5.13 -6.70 -4.29
CA PHE A 46 5.59 -7.56 -5.39
C PHE A 46 5.33 -9.05 -5.19
N THR A 47 5.11 -9.52 -3.95
CA THR A 47 4.89 -10.95 -3.69
C THR A 47 3.48 -11.23 -3.18
N MET A 48 3.11 -10.70 -2.01
CA MET A 48 1.88 -11.11 -1.33
C MET A 48 0.62 -10.74 -2.11
N LEU A 49 0.50 -9.47 -2.53
CA LEU A 49 -0.68 -8.99 -3.25
C LEU A 49 -0.78 -9.60 -4.65
N PRO A 50 0.25 -9.59 -5.51
CA PRO A 50 0.17 -10.17 -6.84
C PRO A 50 -0.12 -11.67 -6.82
N VAL A 51 0.51 -12.43 -5.91
CA VAL A 51 0.27 -13.87 -5.78
C VAL A 51 -1.15 -14.15 -5.33
N TRP A 52 -1.68 -13.38 -4.37
CA TRP A 52 -3.06 -13.52 -3.93
C TRP A 52 -4.06 -13.30 -5.08
N TYR A 53 -3.91 -12.22 -5.84
CA TYR A 53 -4.77 -11.93 -6.98
C TYR A 53 -4.61 -12.94 -8.12
N MET A 54 -3.39 -13.45 -8.36
CA MET A 54 -3.17 -14.54 -9.31
C MET A 54 -3.89 -15.83 -8.90
N LEU A 55 -3.95 -16.15 -7.60
CA LEU A 55 -4.73 -17.29 -7.10
C LEU A 55 -6.23 -17.08 -7.34
N ILE A 56 -6.76 -15.90 -7.05
CA ILE A 56 -8.18 -15.57 -7.35
C ILE A 56 -8.47 -15.77 -8.83
N TYR A 57 -7.58 -15.30 -9.71
CA TYR A 57 -7.72 -15.47 -11.16
C TYR A 57 -7.72 -16.95 -11.57
N GLN A 58 -6.91 -17.81 -10.93
CA GLN A 58 -6.88 -19.24 -11.21
C GLN A 58 -8.14 -19.98 -10.73
N TYR A 59 -8.66 -19.65 -9.54
CA TYR A 59 -9.79 -20.36 -8.94
C TYR A 59 -11.15 -19.92 -9.52
N PHE A 60 -11.28 -18.65 -9.92
CA PHE A 60 -12.55 -18.10 -10.40
C PHE A 60 -12.54 -17.90 -11.91
N THR A 61 -12.95 -18.92 -12.66
CA THR A 61 -13.03 -18.90 -14.13
C THR A 61 -14.24 -18.15 -14.70
N LYS A 62 -15.22 -17.79 -13.86
CA LYS A 62 -16.42 -17.04 -14.25
C LYS A 62 -16.32 -15.59 -13.80
N TRP A 63 -16.74 -14.66 -14.66
CA TRP A 63 -16.68 -13.21 -14.43
C TRP A 63 -17.39 -12.73 -13.16
N LYS A 64 -18.61 -13.19 -12.89
CA LYS A 64 -19.38 -12.77 -11.71
C LYS A 64 -18.69 -13.12 -10.39
N PRO A 65 -18.35 -14.40 -10.10
CA PRO A 65 -17.68 -14.73 -8.86
C PRO A 65 -16.24 -14.20 -8.79
N PHE A 66 -15.57 -14.02 -9.94
CA PHE A 66 -14.27 -13.35 -9.99
C PHE A 66 -14.33 -11.92 -9.44
N ILE A 67 -15.29 -11.11 -9.91
CA ILE A 67 -15.46 -9.73 -9.43
C ILE A 67 -15.80 -9.72 -7.93
N THR A 68 -16.72 -10.59 -7.49
CA THR A 68 -17.08 -10.69 -6.07
C THR A 68 -15.87 -11.07 -5.21
N ALA A 69 -15.06 -12.05 -5.63
CA ALA A 69 -13.88 -12.47 -4.89
C ALA A 69 -12.81 -11.37 -4.79
N ASN A 70 -12.62 -10.58 -5.85
CA ASN A 70 -11.72 -9.42 -5.83
C ASN A 70 -12.20 -8.35 -4.85
N ILE A 71 -13.49 -7.99 -4.88
CA ILE A 71 -14.08 -6.99 -3.97
C ILE A 71 -13.95 -7.44 -2.51
N VAL A 72 -14.29 -8.70 -2.23
CA VAL A 72 -14.18 -9.28 -0.88
C VAL A 72 -12.71 -9.29 -0.43
N SER A 73 -11.78 -9.66 -1.31
CA SER A 73 -10.34 -9.65 -0.98
C SER A 73 -9.84 -8.24 -0.69
N ALA A 74 -10.21 -7.26 -1.50
CA ALA A 74 -9.88 -5.86 -1.25
C ALA A 74 -10.42 -5.38 0.11
N ALA A 75 -11.67 -5.71 0.43
CA ALA A 75 -12.26 -5.39 1.73
C ALA A 75 -11.49 -6.07 2.88
N ILE A 76 -11.09 -7.34 2.74
CA ILE A 76 -10.28 -8.04 3.73
C ILE A 76 -8.93 -7.33 3.93
N PHE A 77 -8.22 -6.97 2.86
CA PHE A 77 -6.93 -6.28 3.00
C PHE A 77 -7.05 -4.89 3.63
N THR A 78 -8.09 -4.13 3.31
CA THR A 78 -8.34 -2.83 3.95
C THR A 78 -8.74 -2.99 5.41
N PHE A 79 -9.75 -3.81 5.72
CA PHE A 79 -10.31 -3.88 7.08
C PHE A 79 -9.51 -4.77 8.04
N ILE A 80 -8.67 -5.68 7.54
CA ILE A 80 -7.86 -6.57 8.38
C ILE A 80 -6.38 -6.23 8.21
N GLY A 81 -5.91 -6.03 6.99
CA GLY A 81 -4.50 -5.71 6.73
C GLY A 81 -4.09 -4.38 7.37
N GLU A 82 -4.77 -3.28 7.06
CA GLU A 82 -4.43 -1.96 7.60
C GLU A 82 -4.36 -1.93 9.14
N PRO A 83 -5.37 -2.38 9.91
CA PRO A 83 -5.26 -2.36 11.38
C PRO A 83 -4.20 -3.32 11.91
N LEU A 84 -3.92 -4.45 11.25
CA LEU A 84 -2.80 -5.31 11.63
C LEU A 84 -1.46 -4.59 11.47
N PHE A 85 -1.25 -3.86 10.38
CA PHE A 85 -0.02 -3.09 10.18
C PHE A 85 0.12 -1.94 11.18
N VAL A 86 -0.99 -1.32 11.58
CA VAL A 86 -1.02 -0.32 12.66
C VAL A 86 -0.66 -0.96 14.01
N MET A 87 -1.25 -2.11 14.33
CA MET A 87 -0.97 -2.84 15.58
C MET A 87 0.50 -3.30 15.67
N LEU A 88 1.09 -3.67 14.54
CA LEU A 88 2.51 -4.03 14.45
C LEU A 88 3.44 -2.82 14.49
N GLY A 89 2.91 -1.59 14.49
CA GLY A 89 3.69 -0.35 14.50
C GLY A 89 4.47 -0.09 13.19
N ILE A 90 4.13 -0.81 12.13
CA ILE A 90 4.74 -0.68 10.80
C ILE A 90 4.11 0.50 10.06
N TYR A 91 2.82 0.76 10.32
CA TYR A 91 1.99 1.72 9.60
C TYR A 91 1.39 2.76 10.54
N GLU A 92 1.58 4.04 10.25
CA GLU A 92 0.87 5.14 10.90
C GLU A 92 -0.06 5.80 9.89
N LEU A 93 -1.38 5.71 10.15
CA LEU A 93 -2.39 6.42 9.37
C LEU A 93 -2.31 7.92 9.69
N ILE A 94 -1.62 8.67 8.83
CA ILE A 94 -1.51 10.12 8.96
C ILE A 94 -2.80 10.77 8.45
N LYS A 95 -3.87 10.66 9.24
CA LYS A 95 -4.96 11.64 9.12
C LYS A 95 -4.48 12.96 9.72
N TRP A 96 -3.78 13.72 8.88
CA TRP A 96 -3.54 15.16 8.92
C TRP A 96 -2.80 15.74 10.14
N LYS A 97 -1.52 16.09 9.95
CA LYS A 97 -0.81 17.12 10.75
C LYS A 97 0.24 17.94 9.96
N HIS A 98 -0.08 18.41 8.74
CA HIS A 98 0.69 19.51 8.10
C HIS A 98 0.66 20.82 8.91
N ILE A 99 -0.28 20.97 9.86
CA ILE A 99 -0.34 22.08 10.81
C ILE A 99 0.89 22.12 11.76
N TYR A 100 1.64 21.03 11.90
CA TYR A 100 2.82 20.96 12.78
C TYR A 100 4.13 21.37 12.10
N SER A 101 4.15 21.51 10.78
CA SER A 101 5.31 22.06 10.06
C SER A 101 5.35 23.60 10.09
N PHE A 102 4.28 24.25 10.53
CA PHE A 102 4.20 25.72 10.58
C PHE A 102 5.06 26.36 11.69
N PRO A 103 5.16 25.80 12.92
CA PRO A 103 6.02 26.37 13.97
C PRO A 103 7.53 26.18 13.71
N ILE A 104 7.93 25.14 12.97
CA ILE A 104 9.34 24.81 12.72
C ILE A 104 9.98 25.77 11.70
N LEU A 105 9.21 26.21 10.70
CA LEU A 105 9.67 27.20 9.72
C LEU A 105 9.84 28.60 10.35
N TYR A 106 9.04 28.92 11.37
CA TYR A 106 9.13 30.21 12.07
C TYR A 106 10.36 30.32 13.00
N TYR A 107 10.78 29.22 13.63
CA TYR A 107 11.92 29.25 14.57
C TYR A 107 13.30 29.13 13.93
N THR A 108 13.38 28.75 12.65
CA THR A 108 14.67 28.62 11.94
C THR A 108 15.04 29.89 11.16
N GLY A 109 14.24 30.96 11.29
CA GLY A 109 14.33 32.19 10.49
C GLY A 109 14.92 33.41 11.19
N ASP A 110 15.49 33.29 12.39
CA ASP A 110 16.19 34.41 13.04
C ASP A 110 17.54 33.96 13.62
N ASN A 111 18.62 34.56 13.10
CA ASN A 111 20.03 34.49 13.49
C ASN A 111 20.92 33.45 12.78
N LEU A 112 21.33 33.77 11.55
CA LEU A 112 22.73 34.07 11.16
C LEU A 112 22.82 34.52 9.70
#